data_AF-A0A327JJS1-F1
#
_entry.id   AF-A0A327JJS1-F1
#
_cell.length_a   1.000
_cell.length_b   1.000
_cell.length_c   1.000
_cell.angle_alpha   90.00
_cell.angle_beta   90.00
_cell.angle_gamma   90.00
#
_symmetry.space_group_name_H-M   'P 1'
#
loop_
_entity.id
_entity.type
_entity.pdbx_description
1 polymer ?
#
loop_
_entity_poly.entity_id
_entity_poly.type
_entity_poly.pdbx_seq_one_letter_code
_entity_poly.pdbx_strand_id
1 'polypeptide(L)'
;MWDKNTPDWFLLNWKKLKRYLLSNGDHWEVWLDWFERRVQGGTRGTAIERLFVEVPYQMRNAEPAEINAEIARRIREVEAAEPPNDTSEAQTTHYDIGDTESWPEVLKSIVSVVDYGWNDNHQIAVIAGQANLAMLNRPSRKHDHDSQRAACDKLAENLIRQLATGRYNARSEYAEALTHYRQELPDGVGSGNIHLADAQARILRDMFAAEADILNLGLATALKAFLEHHIGFRTFYAEVPAFYENVRTGVLNDPLPLDAVDNIVDIVRENTPTMFADSVAPSIAEVKDGPVAPTIAVELDPDDIRTSAQGEYPKPPADPLGEINAEMARDKATAGAVKGLWEAFLRGEKVSKNLTGWKKVYDSLAPNITDIFNSLIGNGPPPSP
;
A
#
# COMPACT_ATOMS: atom_id res chain seq x y z
N MET A 1 10.32 16.22 -1.16
CA MET A 1 10.41 17.25 -2.22
C MET A 1 11.70 16.97 -2.99
N TRP A 2 11.60 16.66 -4.29
CA TRP A 2 12.66 16.25 -5.23
C TRP A 2 13.52 15.02 -4.83
N ASP A 3 13.67 14.08 -5.75
CA ASP A 3 14.23 12.75 -5.45
C ASP A 3 15.76 12.67 -5.46
N LYS A 4 16.49 13.74 -5.83
CA LYS A 4 17.95 13.69 -6.00
C LYS A 4 18.70 14.91 -5.47
N ASN A 5 18.34 16.13 -5.91
CA ASN A 5 18.92 17.39 -5.44
C ASN A 5 17.94 18.54 -5.70
N THR A 6 17.99 19.60 -4.87
CA THR A 6 17.21 20.82 -5.09
C THR A 6 17.67 21.53 -6.36
N PRO A 7 16.79 21.80 -7.35
CA PRO A 7 17.20 22.44 -8.60
C PRO A 7 17.80 23.84 -8.41
N ASP A 8 18.83 24.20 -9.19
CA ASP A 8 19.49 25.52 -9.10
C ASP A 8 18.55 26.71 -9.31
N TRP A 9 17.57 26.55 -10.22
CA TRP A 9 16.56 27.57 -10.45
C TRP A 9 15.70 27.80 -9.19
N PHE A 10 15.43 26.75 -8.41
CA PHE A 10 14.68 26.86 -7.18
C PHE A 10 15.51 27.57 -6.10
N LEU A 11 16.78 27.19 -5.93
CA LEU A 11 17.68 27.84 -4.96
C LEU A 11 17.86 29.34 -5.24
N LEU A 12 17.95 29.71 -6.52
CA LEU A 12 18.06 31.11 -6.94
C LEU A 12 16.78 31.92 -6.63
N ASN A 13 15.61 31.35 -6.91
CA ASN A 13 14.33 32.01 -6.63
C ASN A 13 14.01 32.03 -5.13
N TRP A 14 14.37 30.98 -4.40
CA TRP A 14 14.26 30.91 -2.95
C TRP A 14 15.09 32.03 -2.28
N LYS A 15 16.34 32.22 -2.69
CA LYS A 15 17.19 33.33 -2.20
C LYS A 15 16.62 34.73 -2.47
N LYS A 16 15.81 34.90 -3.51
CA LYS A 16 15.13 36.18 -3.80
C LYS A 16 13.91 36.36 -2.89
N LEU A 17 13.09 35.31 -2.75
CA LEU A 17 11.91 35.32 -1.89
C LEU A 17 12.26 35.52 -0.41
N LYS A 18 13.28 34.80 0.09
CA LYS A 18 13.77 34.95 1.47
C LYS A 18 14.18 36.39 1.79
N ARG A 19 14.93 37.04 0.88
CA ARG A 19 15.32 38.45 1.04
C ARG A 19 14.12 39.39 1.02
N TYR A 20 13.16 39.15 0.14
CA TYR A 20 11.95 39.95 0.07
C TYR A 20 11.14 39.85 1.37
N LEU A 21 10.90 38.64 1.87
CA LEU A 21 10.13 38.41 3.10
C LEU A 21 10.80 39.03 4.34
N LEU A 22 12.12 38.83 4.52
CA LEU A 22 12.86 39.46 5.63
C LEU A 22 12.90 40.98 5.53
N SER A 23 12.93 41.55 4.32
CA SER A 23 12.84 43.01 4.13
C SER A 23 11.46 43.58 4.50
N ASN A 24 10.43 42.73 4.61
CA ASN A 24 9.07 43.09 5.01
C ASN A 24 8.79 42.75 6.49
N GLY A 25 9.81 42.36 7.26
CA GLY A 25 9.77 42.21 8.72
C GLY A 25 10.13 40.81 9.23
N ASP A 26 10.71 40.77 10.42
CA ASP A 26 11.27 39.54 11.03
C ASP A 26 10.19 38.49 11.39
N HIS A 27 8.91 38.88 11.42
CA HIS A 27 7.79 37.98 11.64
C HIS A 27 7.66 36.88 10.56
N TRP A 28 8.34 36.99 9.43
CA TRP A 28 8.37 35.93 8.41
C TRP A 28 9.34 34.78 8.72
N GLU A 29 10.24 34.94 9.69
CA GLU A 29 11.24 33.91 10.04
C GLU A 29 10.62 32.56 10.36
N VAL A 30 9.44 32.54 10.99
CA VAL A 30 8.73 31.30 11.35
C VAL A 30 8.37 30.44 10.13
N TRP A 31 7.96 31.08 9.02
CA TRP A 31 7.64 30.40 7.76
C TRP A 31 8.87 30.07 6.94
N LEU A 32 9.90 30.92 7.02
CA LEU A 32 11.18 30.69 6.35
C LEU A 32 11.90 29.48 6.94
N ASP A 33 11.98 29.37 8.27
CA ASP A 33 12.56 28.21 8.95
C ASP A 33 11.77 26.93 8.66
N TRP A 34 10.43 26.99 8.72
CA TRP A 34 9.58 25.85 8.37
C TRP A 34 9.82 25.37 6.94
N PHE A 35 9.82 26.29 5.97
CA PHE A 35 9.99 25.94 4.57
C PHE A 35 11.42 25.42 4.27
N GLU A 36 12.46 26.01 4.87
CA GLU A 36 13.84 25.54 4.68
C GLU A 36 14.04 24.12 5.19
N ARG A 37 13.45 23.78 6.33
CA ARG A 37 13.48 22.41 6.85
C ARG A 37 12.77 21.44 5.91
N ARG A 38 11.60 21.83 5.36
CA ARG A 38 10.87 21.01 4.38
C ARG A 38 11.63 20.80 3.08
N VAL A 39 12.35 21.82 2.59
CA VAL A 39 13.24 21.73 1.43
C VAL A 39 14.40 20.78 1.69
N GLN A 40 14.91 20.74 2.92
CA GLN A 40 15.96 19.83 3.38
C GLN A 40 15.45 18.43 3.77
N GLY A 41 14.14 18.17 3.64
CA GLY A 41 13.52 16.90 4.00
C GLY A 41 13.22 16.72 5.50
N GLY A 42 13.51 17.70 6.34
CA GLY A 42 13.24 17.68 7.78
C GLY A 42 11.83 18.17 8.18
N THR A 43 11.42 17.84 9.40
CA THR A 43 10.18 18.31 10.05
C THR A 43 10.44 18.65 11.53
N ARG A 44 9.61 19.51 12.14
CA ARG A 44 9.68 19.83 13.59
C ARG A 44 8.66 19.05 14.43
N GLY A 45 8.14 17.94 13.88
CA GLY A 45 7.13 17.12 14.54
C GLY A 45 5.71 17.70 14.40
N THR A 46 4.72 16.81 14.43
CA THR A 46 3.33 17.11 14.07
C THR A 46 2.69 18.21 14.92
N ALA A 47 3.11 18.32 16.19
CA ALA A 47 2.61 19.36 17.10
C ALA A 47 2.97 20.78 16.62
N ILE A 48 4.18 20.97 16.08
CA ILE A 48 4.63 22.25 15.51
C ILE A 48 4.09 22.43 14.08
N GLU A 49 4.07 21.39 13.25
CA GLU A 49 3.53 21.45 11.87
C GLU A 49 2.06 21.88 11.85
N ARG A 50 1.26 21.41 12.81
CA ARG A 50 -0.15 21.77 12.96
C ARG A 50 -0.35 23.26 13.20
N LEU A 51 0.59 23.95 13.87
CA LEU A 51 0.49 25.38 14.17
C LEU A 51 0.50 26.26 12.91
N PHE A 52 1.09 25.77 11.82
CA PHE A 52 1.11 26.47 10.53
C PHE A 52 -0.22 26.33 9.77
N VAL A 53 -1.01 25.30 10.07
CA VAL A 53 -2.30 25.03 9.41
C VAL A 53 -3.48 25.56 10.24
N GLU A 54 -3.33 25.57 11.57
CA GLU A 54 -4.35 26.01 12.52
C GLU A 54 -4.14 27.47 12.93
N VAL A 55 -4.58 28.38 12.07
CA VAL A 55 -4.77 29.79 12.46
C VAL A 55 -6.02 29.87 13.36
N PRO A 56 -5.91 30.34 14.62
CA PRO A 56 -7.06 30.49 15.50
C PRO A 56 -8.16 31.32 14.83
N TYR A 57 -9.42 30.89 14.92
CA TYR A 57 -10.56 31.55 14.27
C TYR A 57 -10.65 33.06 14.57
N GLN A 58 -10.27 33.45 15.79
CA GLN A 58 -10.27 34.84 16.25
C GLN A 58 -9.22 35.73 15.55
N MET A 59 -8.20 35.14 14.93
CA MET A 59 -7.11 35.85 14.24
C MET A 59 -7.25 35.81 12.70
N ARG A 60 -8.38 35.31 12.18
CA ARG A 60 -8.59 35.13 10.72
C ARG A 60 -8.53 36.43 9.91
N ASN A 61 -8.77 37.59 10.55
CA ASN A 61 -8.72 38.92 9.94
C ASN A 61 -7.55 39.78 10.47
N ALA A 62 -6.62 39.18 11.22
CA ALA A 62 -5.46 39.88 11.78
C ALA A 62 -4.38 40.11 10.70
N GLU A 63 -3.51 41.08 10.94
CA GLU A 63 -2.39 41.34 10.03
C GLU A 63 -1.36 40.19 10.09
N PRO A 64 -0.64 39.89 8.98
CA PRO A 64 0.31 38.77 8.94
C PRO A 64 1.36 38.78 10.05
N ALA A 65 1.77 39.96 10.51
CA ALA A 65 2.71 40.11 11.63
C ALA A 65 2.15 39.55 12.94
N GLU A 66 0.86 39.75 13.21
CA GLU A 66 0.20 39.29 14.43
C GLU A 66 -0.02 37.77 14.39
N ILE A 67 -0.44 37.24 13.24
CA ILE A 67 -0.63 35.79 13.04
C ILE A 67 0.70 35.05 13.21
N ASN A 68 1.76 35.53 12.56
CA ASN A 68 3.06 34.86 12.62
C ASN A 68 3.70 34.94 14.01
N ALA A 69 3.49 36.04 14.73
CA ALA A 69 3.92 36.17 16.12
C ALA A 69 3.23 35.15 17.03
N GLU A 70 1.94 34.87 16.83
CA GLU A 70 1.21 33.86 17.59
C GLU A 70 1.66 32.43 17.25
N ILE A 71 1.92 32.14 15.97
CA ILE A 71 2.50 30.85 15.56
C ILE A 71 3.86 30.66 16.25
N ALA A 72 4.74 31.67 16.21
CA ALA A 72 6.04 31.61 16.87
C ALA A 72 5.93 31.45 18.40
N ARG A 73 4.91 32.05 19.03
CA ARG A 73 4.64 31.89 20.47
C ARG A 73 4.23 30.46 20.80
N ARG A 74 3.27 29.89 20.08
CA ARG A 74 2.79 28.51 20.27
C ARG A 74 3.90 27.48 20.02
N ILE A 75 4.81 27.74 19.07
CA ILE A 75 5.98 26.89 18.84
C ILE A 75 6.85 26.85 20.11
N ARG A 76 7.19 28.00 20.68
CA ARG A 76 8.02 28.07 21.90
C ARG A 76 7.38 27.35 23.09
N GLU A 77 6.04 27.39 23.20
CA GLU A 77 5.32 26.66 24.25
C GLU A 77 5.42 25.15 24.10
N VAL A 78 5.33 24.65 22.85
CA VAL A 78 5.52 23.23 22.55
C VAL A 78 6.97 22.81 22.84
N GLU A 79 7.95 23.62 22.44
CA GLU A 79 9.37 23.33 22.63
C GLU A 79 9.80 23.40 24.10
N ALA A 80 9.25 24.32 24.89
CA ALA A 80 9.55 24.44 26.32
C ALA A 80 8.92 23.33 27.18
N ALA A 81 7.97 22.56 26.63
CA ALA A 81 7.30 21.46 27.33
C ALA A 81 8.03 20.10 27.18
N GLU A 82 9.12 20.02 26.42
CA GLU A 82 9.96 18.81 26.30
C GLU A 82 11.15 18.86 27.30
N PRO A 83 11.46 17.77 28.04
CA PRO A 83 12.66 17.73 28.89
C PRO A 83 13.95 17.55 28.07
N PRO A 84 15.11 18.03 28.57
CA PRO A 84 16.37 17.99 27.82
C PRO A 84 16.90 16.56 27.68
N ASN A 85 17.27 16.20 26.45
CA ASN A 85 17.76 14.88 26.06
C ASN A 85 19.23 14.71 26.48
N ASP A 86 19.54 13.73 27.34
CA ASP A 86 20.90 13.46 27.83
C ASP A 86 21.59 12.43 26.94
N THR A 87 22.75 12.80 26.41
CA THR A 87 23.62 12.03 25.52
C THR A 87 24.36 10.92 26.26
N SER A 88 24.33 9.69 25.74
CA SER A 88 25.35 8.66 26.04
C SER A 88 25.56 7.73 24.84
N GLU A 89 26.76 7.80 24.27
CA GLU A 89 27.30 6.92 23.24
C GLU A 89 27.55 5.50 23.78
N ALA A 90 27.09 4.47 23.06
CA ALA A 90 27.62 3.10 23.14
C ALA A 90 27.44 2.41 21.77
N GLN A 91 28.49 1.73 21.31
CA GLN A 91 28.63 1.17 19.97
C GLN A 91 28.02 -0.25 19.84
N THR A 92 27.35 -0.50 18.69
CA THR A 92 27.05 -1.80 17.99
C THR A 92 26.19 -2.84 18.75
N THR A 93 24.99 -3.25 18.30
CA THR A 93 24.47 -3.53 16.94
C THR A 93 23.14 -2.83 16.65
N HIS A 94 23.04 -2.16 15.50
CA HIS A 94 21.93 -1.29 15.10
C HIS A 94 20.87 -2.07 14.29
N TYR A 95 19.82 -2.52 14.97
CA TYR A 95 18.48 -2.62 14.39
C TYR A 95 17.49 -2.13 15.44
N ASP A 96 17.40 -0.81 15.57
CA ASP A 96 16.43 -0.15 16.42
C ASP A 96 15.17 0.08 15.58
N ILE A 97 14.24 -0.87 15.62
CA ILE A 97 13.06 -0.92 14.74
C ILE A 97 12.00 0.11 15.18
N GLY A 98 12.43 1.27 15.70
CA GLY A 98 11.63 2.47 15.95
C GLY A 98 11.92 3.62 14.96
N ASP A 99 13.04 3.57 14.23
CA ASP A 99 13.42 4.57 13.24
C ASP A 99 13.41 3.99 11.81
N THR A 100 12.36 4.31 11.06
CA THR A 100 12.20 3.87 9.67
C THR A 100 13.24 4.49 8.72
N GLU A 101 13.91 5.58 9.11
CA GLU A 101 14.99 6.19 8.31
C GLU A 101 16.23 5.29 8.26
N SER A 102 16.47 4.52 9.31
CA SER A 102 17.58 3.56 9.42
C SER A 102 17.38 2.27 8.61
N TRP A 103 16.19 2.04 8.07
CA TRP A 103 15.88 0.78 7.40
C TRP A 103 16.73 0.56 6.14
N PRO A 104 17.15 -0.69 5.85
CA PRO A 104 17.76 -1.04 4.59
C PRO A 104 16.88 -0.63 3.39
N GLU A 105 17.51 -0.26 2.27
CA GLU A 105 16.79 0.13 1.05
C GLU A 105 15.84 -0.96 0.55
N VAL A 106 16.17 -2.24 0.77
CA VAL A 106 15.28 -3.37 0.47
C VAL A 106 13.95 -3.21 1.20
N LEU A 107 13.97 -2.97 2.52
CA LEU A 107 12.74 -2.74 3.28
C LEU A 107 12.01 -1.49 2.81
N LYS A 108 12.72 -0.36 2.61
CA LYS A 108 12.13 0.89 2.13
C LYS A 108 11.42 0.75 0.78
N SER A 109 11.96 -0.10 -0.09
CA SER A 109 11.40 -0.34 -1.43
C SER A 109 10.11 -1.14 -1.43
N ILE A 110 9.79 -1.86 -0.35
CA ILE A 110 8.58 -2.67 -0.25
C ILE A 110 7.38 -1.75 -0.05
N VAL A 111 6.48 -1.80 -1.03
CA VAL A 111 5.22 -1.08 -1.02
C VAL A 111 4.18 -1.92 -0.27
N SER A 112 3.46 -1.29 0.65
CA SER A 112 2.31 -1.92 1.30
C SER A 112 1.11 -1.89 0.36
N VAL A 113 0.44 -3.03 0.20
CA VAL A 113 -0.84 -3.11 -0.53
C VAL A 113 -2.05 -2.76 0.35
N VAL A 114 -1.82 -2.49 1.64
CA VAL A 114 -2.83 -2.03 2.60
C VAL A 114 -2.34 -0.76 3.27
N ASP A 115 -3.18 0.26 3.31
CA ASP A 115 -2.86 1.52 3.97
C ASP A 115 -3.38 1.52 5.41
N TYR A 116 -2.48 1.72 6.37
CA TYR A 116 -2.79 1.79 7.79
C TYR A 116 -2.57 3.19 8.35
N GLY A 117 -3.44 3.61 9.25
CA GLY A 117 -3.32 4.89 9.93
C GLY A 117 -4.07 4.94 11.25
N TRP A 118 -3.84 6.00 12.03
CA TRP A 118 -4.55 6.23 13.28
C TRP A 118 -5.90 6.90 13.00
N ASN A 119 -6.99 6.32 13.51
CA ASN A 119 -8.33 6.88 13.42
C ASN A 119 -8.63 7.83 14.59
N ASP A 120 -9.81 8.45 14.56
CA ASP A 120 -10.27 9.40 15.60
C ASP A 120 -10.45 8.76 16.99
N ASN A 121 -10.55 7.42 17.06
CA ASN A 121 -10.63 6.67 18.31
C ASN A 121 -9.24 6.32 18.87
N HIS A 122 -8.16 6.85 18.29
CA HIS A 122 -6.78 6.50 18.65
C HIS A 122 -6.49 5.00 18.49
N GLN A 123 -7.05 4.39 17.44
CA GLN A 123 -6.75 3.01 17.04
C GLN A 123 -6.04 3.04 15.70
N ILE A 124 -5.16 2.06 15.46
CA ILE A 124 -4.67 1.77 14.12
C ILE A 124 -5.81 1.10 13.34
N ALA A 125 -6.14 1.64 12.18
CA ALA A 125 -7.20 1.16 11.31
C ALA A 125 -6.70 1.08 9.87
N VAL A 126 -7.43 0.34 9.04
CA VAL A 126 -7.28 0.41 7.59
C VAL A 126 -7.86 1.75 7.15
N ILE A 127 -7.08 2.53 6.39
CA ILE A 127 -7.48 3.84 5.90
C ILE A 127 -7.54 3.84 4.37
N ALA A 128 -8.19 4.86 3.82
CA ALA A 128 -8.09 5.10 2.38
C ALA A 128 -6.64 5.46 2.01
N GLY A 129 -6.17 4.89 0.92
CA GLY A 129 -4.81 5.12 0.45
C GLY A 129 -4.59 4.58 -0.95
N GLN A 130 -3.35 4.37 -1.34
CA GLN A 130 -3.01 4.21 -2.76
C GLN A 130 -3.62 2.95 -3.39
N ALA A 131 -3.96 1.93 -2.59
CA ALA A 131 -4.64 0.72 -3.05
C ALA A 131 -6.11 0.94 -3.45
N ASN A 132 -6.74 2.06 -3.06
CA ASN A 132 -8.12 2.40 -3.41
C ASN A 132 -8.29 3.82 -3.97
N LEU A 133 -7.19 4.56 -4.19
CA LEU A 133 -7.20 5.90 -4.75
C LEU A 133 -6.81 5.90 -6.23
N ALA A 134 -7.80 6.06 -7.09
CA ALA A 134 -7.59 6.26 -8.52
C ALA A 134 -6.94 7.64 -8.81
N MET A 135 -6.04 7.68 -9.79
CA MET A 135 -5.40 8.90 -10.29
C MET A 135 -6.37 9.74 -11.14
N LEU A 136 -7.28 10.48 -10.51
CA LEU A 136 -8.31 11.27 -11.20
C LEU A 136 -7.89 12.73 -11.44
N ASN A 137 -6.75 12.92 -12.12
CA ASN A 137 -6.13 14.24 -12.32
C ASN A 137 -6.92 15.22 -13.23
N ARG A 138 -8.03 14.80 -13.85
CA ARG A 138 -8.95 15.65 -14.63
C ARG A 138 -10.39 15.13 -14.55
N PRO A 139 -11.44 15.98 -14.67
CA PRO A 139 -12.83 15.56 -14.58
C PRO A 139 -13.26 14.46 -15.56
N SER A 140 -12.79 14.51 -16.81
CA SER A 140 -13.08 13.45 -17.81
C SER A 140 -12.58 12.08 -17.36
N ARG A 141 -11.44 12.05 -16.66
CA ARG A 141 -10.82 10.84 -16.14
C ARG A 141 -11.66 10.17 -15.05
N LYS A 142 -12.46 10.94 -14.29
CA LYS A 142 -13.42 10.38 -13.32
C LYS A 142 -14.56 9.65 -14.03
N HIS A 143 -15.15 10.28 -15.05
CA HIS A 143 -16.20 9.63 -15.83
C HIS A 143 -15.70 8.34 -16.49
N ASP A 144 -14.50 8.38 -17.08
CA ASP A 144 -13.88 7.22 -17.72
C ASP A 144 -13.59 6.11 -16.71
N HIS A 145 -13.07 6.46 -15.53
CA HIS A 145 -12.87 5.54 -14.42
C HIS A 145 -14.17 4.86 -14.00
N ASP A 146 -15.20 5.64 -13.69
CA ASP A 146 -16.48 5.13 -13.20
C ASP A 146 -17.14 4.21 -14.25
N SER A 147 -17.05 4.59 -15.53
CA SER A 147 -17.58 3.80 -16.64
C SER A 147 -16.84 2.47 -16.81
N GLN A 148 -15.50 2.49 -16.76
CA GLN A 148 -14.70 1.25 -16.87
C GLN A 148 -14.88 0.34 -15.67
N ARG A 149 -14.92 0.90 -14.46
CA ARG A 149 -15.22 0.15 -13.23
C ARG A 149 -16.56 -0.57 -13.36
N ALA A 150 -17.60 0.16 -13.75
CA ALA A 150 -18.94 -0.41 -13.93
C ALA A 150 -18.97 -1.51 -14.99
N ALA A 151 -18.20 -1.36 -16.08
CA ALA A 151 -18.06 -2.40 -17.09
C ALA A 151 -17.38 -3.66 -16.53
N CYS A 152 -16.27 -3.52 -15.80
CA CYS A 152 -15.59 -4.65 -15.14
C CYS A 152 -16.53 -5.39 -14.17
N ASP A 153 -17.20 -4.65 -13.28
CA ASP A 153 -18.15 -5.23 -12.32
C ASP A 153 -19.28 -5.98 -13.03
N LYS A 154 -19.84 -5.39 -14.09
CA LYS A 154 -20.95 -5.99 -14.83
C LYS A 154 -20.54 -7.25 -15.60
N LEU A 155 -19.35 -7.26 -16.19
CA LEU A 155 -18.80 -8.42 -16.89
C LEU A 155 -18.55 -9.57 -15.91
N ALA A 156 -17.95 -9.28 -14.76
CA ALA A 156 -17.74 -10.28 -13.71
C ALA A 156 -19.07 -10.84 -13.17
N GLU A 157 -20.04 -9.98 -12.86
CA GLU A 157 -21.38 -10.38 -12.41
C GLU A 157 -22.07 -11.31 -13.43
N ASN A 158 -21.96 -10.99 -14.72
CA ASN A 158 -22.54 -11.81 -15.79
C ASN A 158 -21.88 -13.19 -15.87
N LEU A 159 -20.55 -13.26 -15.79
CA LEU A 159 -19.80 -14.50 -15.80
C LEU A 159 -20.16 -15.38 -14.59
N ILE A 160 -20.20 -14.81 -13.38
CA ILE A 160 -20.62 -15.53 -12.15
C ILE A 160 -22.00 -16.14 -12.34
N ARG A 161 -22.98 -15.36 -12.83
CA ARG A 161 -24.33 -15.88 -13.10
C ARG A 161 -24.33 -17.03 -14.09
N GLN A 162 -23.57 -16.92 -15.17
CA GLN A 162 -23.52 -17.97 -16.21
C GLN A 162 -22.88 -19.25 -15.68
N LEU A 163 -21.79 -19.14 -14.91
CA LEU A 163 -21.15 -20.28 -14.24
C LEU A 163 -22.10 -20.94 -13.23
N ALA A 164 -22.79 -20.16 -12.40
CA ALA A 164 -23.74 -20.67 -11.41
C ALA A 164 -24.93 -21.43 -12.03
N THR A 165 -25.34 -21.08 -13.25
CA THR A 165 -26.41 -21.80 -13.98
C THR A 165 -25.94 -23.11 -14.62
N GLY A 166 -24.65 -23.47 -14.52
CA GLY A 166 -24.08 -24.62 -15.22
C GLY A 166 -24.04 -24.44 -16.74
N ARG A 167 -24.13 -23.19 -17.24
CA ARG A 167 -24.10 -22.88 -18.68
C ARG A 167 -22.79 -23.34 -19.32
N TYR A 168 -21.72 -23.36 -18.54
CA TYR A 168 -20.40 -23.81 -18.95
C TYR A 168 -19.94 -24.93 -18.02
N ASN A 169 -19.38 -25.98 -18.60
CA ASN A 169 -18.61 -26.96 -17.83
C ASN A 169 -17.23 -26.35 -17.55
N ALA A 170 -17.08 -25.74 -16.39
CA ALA A 170 -15.85 -25.12 -15.93
C ALA A 170 -15.73 -25.34 -14.42
N ARG A 171 -14.49 -25.33 -13.93
CA ARG A 171 -14.17 -25.47 -12.51
C ARG A 171 -14.78 -24.35 -11.66
N SER A 172 -15.05 -24.62 -10.38
CA SER A 172 -15.70 -23.64 -9.48
C SER A 172 -14.82 -22.44 -9.20
N GLU A 173 -13.49 -22.61 -9.29
CA GLU A 173 -12.48 -21.61 -9.02
C GLU A 173 -12.60 -20.38 -9.94
N TYR A 174 -13.16 -20.51 -11.15
CA TYR A 174 -13.48 -19.32 -11.97
C TYR A 174 -14.54 -18.44 -11.31
N ALA A 175 -15.60 -19.05 -10.78
CA ALA A 175 -16.69 -18.32 -10.13
C ALA A 175 -16.23 -17.72 -8.80
N GLU A 176 -15.40 -18.45 -8.05
CA GLU A 176 -14.79 -17.99 -6.80
C GLU A 176 -13.88 -16.78 -7.06
N ALA A 177 -12.94 -16.88 -8.01
CA ALA A 177 -12.04 -15.77 -8.34
C ALA A 177 -12.78 -14.53 -8.87
N LEU A 178 -13.82 -14.70 -9.68
CA LEU A 178 -14.68 -13.59 -10.12
C LEU A 178 -15.46 -12.97 -8.96
N THR A 179 -15.89 -13.77 -7.98
CA THR A 179 -16.61 -13.28 -6.80
C THR A 179 -15.67 -12.44 -5.93
N HIS A 180 -14.48 -12.95 -5.64
CA HIS A 180 -13.46 -12.20 -4.92
C HIS A 180 -13.02 -10.94 -5.68
N TYR A 181 -12.83 -11.03 -6.99
CA TYR A 181 -12.55 -9.85 -7.83
C TYR A 181 -13.55 -8.72 -7.57
N ARG A 182 -14.85 -9.03 -7.49
CA ARG A 182 -15.90 -8.03 -7.26
C ARG A 182 -15.94 -7.50 -5.84
N GLN A 183 -15.62 -8.33 -4.84
CA GLN A 183 -15.49 -7.90 -3.44
C GLN A 183 -14.33 -6.90 -3.29
N GLU A 184 -13.24 -7.14 -4.01
CA GLU A 184 -12.04 -6.32 -3.95
C GLU A 184 -12.05 -5.13 -4.91
N LEU A 185 -12.97 -5.09 -5.88
CA LEU A 185 -12.98 -4.04 -6.89
C LEU A 185 -13.25 -2.67 -6.24
N PRO A 186 -12.31 -1.71 -6.30
CA PRO A 186 -12.50 -0.43 -5.62
C PRO A 186 -13.75 0.30 -6.13
N ASP A 187 -14.59 0.77 -5.21
CA ASP A 187 -15.86 1.43 -5.51
C ASP A 187 -16.02 2.82 -4.90
N GLY A 188 -15.03 3.24 -4.11
CA GLY A 188 -14.97 4.53 -3.48
C GLY A 188 -13.73 4.67 -2.61
N VAL A 189 -13.60 5.83 -2.00
CA VAL A 189 -12.49 6.11 -1.07
C VAL A 189 -12.60 5.15 0.12
N GLY A 190 -11.55 4.36 0.36
CA GLY A 190 -11.49 3.42 1.50
C GLY A 190 -12.27 2.12 1.32
N SER A 191 -12.68 1.78 0.10
CA SER A 191 -13.41 0.54 -0.20
C SER A 191 -12.79 -0.19 -1.38
N GLY A 192 -12.69 -1.52 -1.26
CA GLY A 192 -11.96 -2.39 -2.17
C GLY A 192 -10.44 -2.19 -2.13
N ASN A 193 -9.73 -3.04 -2.87
CA ASN A 193 -8.28 -3.05 -3.01
C ASN A 193 -7.89 -3.45 -4.44
N ILE A 194 -7.31 -2.51 -5.20
CA ILE A 194 -6.95 -2.77 -6.60
C ILE A 194 -5.88 -3.87 -6.74
N HIS A 195 -4.98 -4.04 -5.77
CA HIS A 195 -3.95 -5.07 -5.83
C HIS A 195 -4.57 -6.46 -5.69
N LEU A 196 -5.55 -6.61 -4.78
CA LEU A 196 -6.27 -7.87 -4.60
C LEU A 196 -7.17 -8.16 -5.81
N ALA A 197 -7.84 -7.14 -6.35
CA ALA A 197 -8.61 -7.28 -7.59
C ALA A 197 -7.72 -7.66 -8.80
N ASP A 198 -6.55 -7.04 -8.98
CA ASP A 198 -5.60 -7.39 -10.06
C ASP A 198 -5.03 -8.80 -9.88
N ALA A 199 -4.74 -9.23 -8.65
CA ALA A 199 -4.33 -10.60 -8.36
C ALA A 199 -5.39 -11.64 -8.79
N GLN A 200 -6.68 -11.39 -8.49
CA GLN A 200 -7.77 -12.25 -8.94
C GLN A 200 -7.91 -12.29 -10.46
N ALA A 201 -7.76 -11.13 -11.13
CA ALA A 201 -7.79 -11.06 -12.58
C ALA A 201 -6.63 -11.83 -13.24
N ARG A 202 -5.44 -11.80 -12.64
CA ARG A 202 -4.28 -12.59 -13.10
C ARG A 202 -4.51 -14.09 -12.94
N ILE A 203 -5.09 -14.52 -11.83
CA ILE A 203 -5.41 -15.94 -11.63
C ILE A 203 -6.45 -16.43 -12.64
N LEU A 204 -7.46 -15.61 -12.92
CA LEU A 204 -8.41 -15.90 -14.01
C LEU A 204 -7.71 -16.02 -15.36
N ARG A 205 -6.71 -15.17 -15.62
CA ARG A 205 -5.90 -15.23 -16.85
C ARG A 205 -5.06 -16.51 -16.90
N ASP A 206 -4.46 -16.93 -15.79
CA ASP A 206 -3.59 -18.11 -15.71
C ASP A 206 -4.39 -19.41 -15.85
N MET A 207 -5.55 -19.51 -15.19
CA MET A 207 -6.49 -20.62 -15.38
C MET A 207 -6.96 -20.68 -16.84
N PHE A 208 -7.32 -19.54 -17.43
CA PHE A 208 -7.70 -19.47 -18.83
C PHE A 208 -6.55 -19.90 -19.76
N ALA A 209 -5.30 -19.53 -19.47
CA ALA A 209 -4.14 -19.97 -20.24
C ALA A 209 -3.94 -21.49 -20.17
N ALA A 210 -4.04 -22.07 -18.98
CA ALA A 210 -3.82 -23.49 -18.75
C ALA A 210 -4.92 -24.38 -19.36
N GLU A 211 -6.14 -23.86 -19.47
CA GLU A 211 -7.29 -24.59 -19.99
C GLU A 211 -7.73 -24.12 -21.39
N ALA A 212 -6.89 -23.32 -22.07
CA ALA A 212 -7.25 -22.67 -23.33
C ALA A 212 -7.79 -23.62 -24.41
N ASP A 213 -7.29 -24.85 -24.44
CA ASP A 213 -7.66 -25.85 -25.45
C ASP A 213 -8.97 -26.60 -25.13
N ILE A 214 -9.41 -26.59 -23.87
CA ILE A 214 -10.59 -27.33 -23.40
C ILE A 214 -11.76 -26.42 -23.02
N LEU A 215 -11.49 -25.14 -22.75
CA LEU A 215 -12.48 -24.18 -22.28
C LEU A 215 -13.62 -23.99 -23.30
N ASN A 216 -14.84 -23.76 -22.80
CA ASN A 216 -15.97 -23.45 -23.66
C ASN A 216 -15.73 -22.13 -24.43
N LEU A 217 -15.99 -22.11 -25.74
CA LEU A 217 -15.75 -20.92 -26.59
C LEU A 217 -16.46 -19.66 -26.07
N GLY A 218 -17.69 -19.78 -25.57
CA GLY A 218 -18.45 -18.67 -25.02
C GLY A 218 -17.84 -18.15 -23.72
N LEU A 219 -17.37 -19.05 -22.85
CA LEU A 219 -16.68 -18.69 -21.61
C LEU A 219 -15.33 -18.03 -21.91
N ALA A 220 -14.53 -18.62 -22.80
CA ALA A 220 -13.24 -18.08 -23.24
C ALA A 220 -13.37 -16.66 -23.82
N THR A 221 -14.39 -16.43 -24.65
CA THR A 221 -14.67 -15.10 -25.22
C THR A 221 -15.06 -14.09 -24.14
N ALA A 222 -15.91 -14.49 -23.20
CA ALA A 222 -16.36 -13.62 -22.12
C ALA A 222 -15.25 -13.30 -21.11
N LEU A 223 -14.41 -14.28 -20.77
CA LEU A 223 -13.21 -14.09 -19.95
C LEU A 223 -12.21 -13.16 -20.63
N LYS A 224 -11.94 -13.35 -21.92
CA LYS A 224 -11.06 -12.46 -22.68
C LYS A 224 -11.54 -11.00 -22.59
N ALA A 225 -12.83 -10.76 -22.86
CA ALA A 225 -13.40 -9.42 -22.79
C ALA A 225 -13.32 -8.83 -21.37
N PHE A 226 -13.60 -9.62 -20.34
CA PHE A 226 -13.44 -9.20 -18.94
C PHE A 226 -12.00 -8.77 -18.63
N LEU A 227 -11.01 -9.60 -19.01
CA LEU A 227 -9.59 -9.33 -18.76
C LEU A 227 -9.10 -8.09 -19.51
N GLU A 228 -9.54 -7.88 -20.75
CA GLU A 228 -9.20 -6.66 -21.51
C GLU A 228 -9.73 -5.39 -20.83
N HIS A 229 -10.96 -5.43 -20.29
CA HIS A 229 -11.52 -4.30 -19.54
C HIS A 229 -10.76 -4.07 -18.23
N HIS A 230 -10.40 -5.13 -17.51
CA HIS A 230 -9.60 -5.01 -16.29
C HIS A 230 -8.20 -4.41 -16.56
N ILE A 231 -7.52 -4.86 -17.63
CA ILE A 231 -6.22 -4.31 -18.05
C ILE A 231 -6.32 -2.81 -18.35
N GLY A 232 -7.43 -2.37 -18.97
CA GLY A 232 -7.72 -0.94 -19.15
C GLY A 232 -7.94 -0.23 -17.82
N PHE A 233 -8.75 -0.82 -16.93
CA PHE A 233 -9.15 -0.24 -15.66
C PHE A 233 -7.97 -0.02 -14.70
N ARG A 234 -7.02 -0.96 -14.60
CA ARG A 234 -5.88 -0.80 -13.68
C ARG A 234 -4.97 0.38 -14.02
N THR A 235 -5.06 0.97 -15.23
CA THR A 235 -4.31 2.19 -15.61
C THR A 235 -4.69 3.44 -14.81
N PHE A 236 -5.81 3.40 -14.09
CA PHE A 236 -6.16 4.45 -13.14
C PHE A 236 -5.36 4.37 -11.83
N TYR A 237 -4.57 3.31 -11.59
CA TYR A 237 -3.87 3.06 -10.33
C TYR A 237 -2.36 2.99 -10.57
N ALA A 238 -1.63 4.01 -10.12
CA ALA A 238 -0.18 4.11 -10.31
C ALA A 238 0.62 3.05 -9.53
N GLU A 239 0.09 2.57 -8.39
CA GLU A 239 0.81 1.62 -7.54
C GLU A 239 0.88 0.21 -8.13
N VAL A 240 -0.09 -0.20 -8.95
CA VAL A 240 -0.13 -1.54 -9.54
C VAL A 240 1.17 -1.86 -10.31
N PRO A 241 1.62 -1.04 -11.28
CA PRO A 241 2.89 -1.29 -11.95
C PRO A 241 4.10 -1.17 -11.01
N ALA A 242 4.09 -0.27 -10.03
CA ALA A 242 5.20 -0.11 -9.07
C ALA A 242 5.36 -1.34 -8.18
N PHE A 243 4.25 -1.88 -7.68
CA PHE A 243 4.21 -3.12 -6.92
C PHE A 243 4.76 -4.29 -7.73
N TYR A 244 4.29 -4.50 -8.96
CA TYR A 244 4.77 -5.63 -9.77
C TYR A 244 6.21 -5.47 -10.24
N GLU A 245 6.70 -4.24 -10.40
CA GLU A 245 8.14 -3.98 -10.58
C GLU A 245 8.93 -4.42 -9.35
N ASN A 246 8.47 -4.10 -8.14
CA ASN A 246 9.08 -4.60 -6.90
C ASN A 246 9.05 -6.13 -6.86
N VAL A 247 7.93 -6.76 -7.22
CA VAL A 247 7.82 -8.23 -7.25
C VAL A 247 8.85 -8.85 -8.19
N ARG A 248 9.06 -8.28 -9.39
CA ARG A 248 10.04 -8.81 -10.35
C ARG A 248 11.49 -8.57 -9.94
N THR A 249 11.78 -7.42 -9.33
CA THR A 249 13.17 -6.99 -9.06
C THR A 249 13.67 -7.39 -7.69
N GLY A 250 12.79 -7.53 -6.70
CA GLY A 250 13.20 -7.87 -5.35
C GLY A 250 13.21 -9.37 -5.11
N VAL A 251 14.19 -9.82 -4.33
CA VAL A 251 14.38 -11.22 -3.94
C VAL A 251 13.72 -11.44 -2.57
N LEU A 252 12.91 -12.49 -2.43
CA LEU A 252 12.70 -13.12 -1.12
C LEU A 252 13.89 -14.06 -0.91
N ASN A 253 14.74 -13.74 0.07
CA ASN A 253 15.95 -14.52 0.31
C ASN A 253 15.62 -15.85 1.02
N ASP A 254 14.58 -15.83 1.85
CA ASP A 254 13.98 -17.01 2.48
C ASP A 254 12.46 -17.00 2.25
N PRO A 255 11.77 -18.15 2.32
CA PRO A 255 10.31 -18.20 2.33
C PRO A 255 9.71 -17.30 3.41
N LEU A 256 8.56 -16.69 3.14
CA LEU A 256 7.87 -15.86 4.13
C LEU A 256 7.50 -16.70 5.36
N PRO A 257 7.90 -16.30 6.60
CA PRO A 257 7.56 -17.06 7.80
C PRO A 257 6.07 -16.88 8.14
N LEU A 258 5.22 -17.74 7.58
CA LEU A 258 3.75 -17.64 7.72
C LEU A 258 3.29 -17.74 9.19
N ASP A 259 3.97 -18.52 10.02
CA ASP A 259 3.68 -18.60 11.46
C ASP A 259 3.86 -17.24 12.16
N ALA A 260 4.87 -16.45 11.75
CA ALA A 260 5.07 -15.10 12.28
C ALA A 260 3.95 -14.14 11.82
N VAL A 261 3.46 -14.30 10.59
CA VAL A 261 2.29 -13.55 10.10
C VAL A 261 1.04 -13.91 10.91
N ASP A 262 0.80 -15.20 11.16
CA ASP A 262 -0.34 -15.67 11.96
C ASP A 262 -0.29 -15.15 13.40
N ASN A 263 0.88 -15.19 14.03
CA ASN A 263 1.08 -14.60 15.35
C ASN A 263 0.78 -13.09 15.36
N ILE A 264 1.19 -12.35 14.33
CA ILE A 264 0.87 -10.91 14.21
C ILE A 264 -0.65 -10.72 14.12
N VAL A 265 -1.34 -11.51 13.29
CA VAL A 265 -2.79 -11.43 13.16
C VAL A 265 -3.48 -11.69 14.50
N ASP A 266 -3.04 -12.69 15.25
CA ASP A 266 -3.59 -13.01 16.57
C ASP A 266 -3.30 -11.93 17.61
N ILE A 267 -2.08 -11.38 17.64
CA ILE A 267 -1.74 -10.24 18.51
C ILE A 267 -2.63 -9.03 18.19
N VAL A 268 -2.87 -8.73 16.91
CA VAL A 268 -3.78 -7.66 16.49
C VAL A 268 -5.19 -7.92 17.01
N ARG A 269 -5.72 -9.15 16.85
CA ARG A 269 -7.05 -9.53 17.34
C ARG A 269 -7.17 -9.38 18.86
N GLU A 270 -6.19 -9.86 19.62
CA GLU A 270 -6.18 -9.77 21.09
C GLU A 270 -6.17 -8.33 21.61
N ASN A 271 -5.62 -7.40 20.80
CA ASN A 271 -5.53 -5.98 21.14
C ASN A 271 -6.58 -5.11 20.42
N THR A 272 -7.58 -5.74 19.79
CA THR A 272 -8.77 -5.09 19.21
C THR A 272 -9.92 -5.09 20.23
N PRO A 273 -10.67 -3.98 20.41
CA PRO A 273 -10.57 -2.70 19.72
C PRO A 273 -9.62 -1.71 20.41
N THR A 274 -8.82 -2.12 21.40
CA THR A 274 -8.08 -1.18 22.25
C THR A 274 -7.01 -0.39 21.49
N MET A 275 -6.25 -1.05 20.63
CA MET A 275 -5.15 -0.47 19.87
C MET A 275 -5.35 -0.57 18.35
N PHE A 276 -6.10 -1.57 17.91
CA PHE A 276 -6.42 -1.81 16.52
C PHE A 276 -7.93 -1.75 16.32
N ALA A 277 -8.38 -1.30 15.15
CA ALA A 277 -9.76 -1.42 14.73
C ALA A 277 -10.06 -2.82 14.18
N ASP A 278 -11.34 -3.22 14.17
CA ASP A 278 -11.80 -4.54 13.69
C ASP A 278 -11.37 -4.86 12.24
N SER A 279 -11.04 -3.83 11.45
CA SER A 279 -10.58 -3.97 10.06
C SER A 279 -9.15 -4.50 9.90
N VAL A 280 -8.29 -4.37 10.92
CA VAL A 280 -6.84 -4.58 10.75
C VAL A 280 -6.49 -6.06 10.58
N ALA A 281 -6.93 -6.93 11.50
CA ALA A 281 -6.62 -8.36 11.40
C ALA A 281 -7.16 -9.01 10.11
N PRO A 282 -8.43 -8.76 9.70
CA PRO A 282 -8.94 -9.22 8.41
C PRO A 282 -8.08 -8.77 7.23
N SER A 283 -7.64 -7.51 7.19
CA SER A 283 -6.85 -7.01 6.05
C SER A 283 -5.53 -7.74 5.83
N ILE A 284 -4.88 -8.22 6.89
CA ILE A 284 -3.61 -8.98 6.78
C ILE A 284 -3.91 -10.42 6.38
N ALA A 285 -4.93 -11.01 7.00
CA ALA A 285 -5.37 -12.37 6.70
C ALA A 285 -5.83 -12.49 5.25
N GLU A 286 -6.62 -11.54 4.72
CA GLU A 286 -7.09 -11.52 3.34
C GLU A 286 -5.95 -11.43 2.32
N VAL A 287 -4.89 -10.67 2.63
CA VAL A 287 -3.70 -10.60 1.75
C VAL A 287 -2.90 -11.90 1.82
N LYS A 288 -2.72 -12.46 3.02
CA LYS A 288 -1.98 -13.72 3.25
C LYS A 288 -2.69 -14.94 2.65
N ASP A 289 -3.99 -15.03 2.86
CA ASP A 289 -4.88 -16.06 2.30
C ASP A 289 -5.33 -15.70 0.88
N GLY A 290 -4.80 -14.59 0.34
CA GLY A 290 -4.98 -14.15 -1.02
C GLY A 290 -4.71 -15.30 -1.99
N PRO A 291 -5.43 -15.33 -3.10
CA PRO A 291 -5.52 -16.52 -3.94
C PRO A 291 -4.13 -16.88 -4.49
N VAL A 292 -3.79 -18.17 -4.43
CA VAL A 292 -2.68 -18.74 -5.21
C VAL A 292 -3.31 -19.45 -6.39
N ALA A 293 -2.76 -19.26 -7.59
CA ALA A 293 -3.18 -20.06 -8.74
C ALA A 293 -3.06 -21.55 -8.36
N PRO A 294 -4.15 -22.34 -8.44
CA PRO A 294 -4.09 -23.74 -8.06
C PRO A 294 -3.05 -24.46 -8.92
N THR A 295 -2.26 -25.37 -8.33
CA THR A 295 -1.29 -26.17 -9.09
C THR A 295 -2.03 -27.03 -10.11
N ILE A 296 -1.88 -26.70 -11.39
CA ILE A 296 -2.62 -27.37 -12.46
C ILE A 296 -1.80 -28.57 -12.96
N ALA A 297 -2.11 -29.77 -12.46
CA ALA A 297 -1.76 -31.01 -13.14
C ALA A 297 -2.91 -31.39 -14.06
N VAL A 298 -2.89 -30.93 -15.32
CA VAL A 298 -3.86 -31.42 -16.31
C VAL A 298 -3.41 -32.80 -16.76
N GLU A 299 -3.92 -33.87 -16.14
CA GLU A 299 -3.97 -35.17 -16.80
C GLU A 299 -5.14 -35.12 -17.80
N LEU A 300 -4.84 -34.79 -19.05
CA LEU A 300 -5.80 -34.87 -20.14
C LEU A 300 -6.02 -36.35 -20.50
N ASP A 301 -7.27 -36.81 -20.46
CA ASP A 301 -7.66 -38.00 -21.20
C ASP A 301 -7.54 -37.68 -22.71
N PRO A 302 -6.89 -38.52 -23.54
CA PRO A 302 -6.77 -38.30 -24.97
C PRO A 302 -8.09 -37.96 -25.68
N ASP A 303 -9.23 -38.41 -25.15
CA ASP A 303 -10.56 -38.14 -25.71
C ASP A 303 -11.13 -36.76 -25.34
N ASP A 304 -10.61 -36.10 -24.29
CA ASP A 304 -10.95 -34.73 -23.90
C ASP A 304 -10.14 -33.67 -24.68
N ILE A 305 -9.04 -34.10 -25.31
CA ILE A 305 -8.27 -33.29 -26.25
C ILE A 305 -9.11 -33.13 -27.51
N ARG A 306 -9.78 -31.98 -27.62
CA ARG A 306 -10.47 -31.62 -28.86
C ARG A 306 -9.45 -31.59 -30.00
N THR A 307 -9.52 -32.56 -30.91
CA THR A 307 -8.88 -32.49 -32.23
C THR A 307 -9.31 -31.18 -32.89
N SER A 308 -8.44 -30.18 -32.87
CA SER A 308 -8.76 -28.81 -33.26
C SER A 308 -9.11 -28.76 -34.75
N ALA A 309 -10.39 -28.56 -35.05
CA ALA A 309 -10.81 -27.99 -36.32
C ALA A 309 -10.35 -26.52 -36.38
N GLN A 310 -9.15 -26.28 -36.91
CA GLN A 310 -8.73 -25.16 -37.78
C GLN A 310 -9.22 -23.71 -37.51
N GLY A 311 -9.63 -23.35 -36.30
CA GLY A 311 -9.97 -21.98 -35.89
C GLY A 311 -9.10 -21.51 -34.72
N GLU A 312 -8.65 -20.26 -34.74
CA GLU A 312 -7.99 -19.62 -33.59
C GLU A 312 -8.98 -19.55 -32.42
N TYR A 313 -8.82 -20.42 -31.42
CA TYR A 313 -9.54 -20.30 -30.16
C TYR A 313 -9.12 -19.04 -29.41
N PRO A 314 -10.04 -18.33 -28.71
CA PRO A 314 -9.69 -17.18 -27.90
C PRO A 314 -8.66 -17.58 -26.84
N LYS A 315 -7.55 -16.84 -26.81
CA LYS A 315 -6.52 -16.93 -25.77
C LYS A 315 -6.67 -15.76 -24.79
N PRO A 316 -6.17 -15.89 -23.55
CA PRO A 316 -6.08 -14.75 -22.64
C PRO A 316 -5.34 -13.59 -23.29
N PRO A 317 -5.72 -12.33 -23.02
CA PRO A 317 -4.95 -11.19 -23.49
C PRO A 317 -3.55 -11.21 -22.88
N ALA A 318 -2.55 -10.75 -23.64
CA ALA A 318 -1.22 -10.53 -23.10
C ALA A 318 -1.28 -9.47 -22.00
N ASP A 319 -0.64 -9.73 -20.87
CA ASP A 319 -0.57 -8.76 -19.77
C ASP A 319 0.58 -7.76 -20.04
N PRO A 320 0.31 -6.45 -20.14
CA PRO A 320 1.36 -5.43 -20.32
C PRO A 320 2.47 -5.41 -19.27
N LEU A 321 2.22 -5.93 -18.07
CA LEU A 321 3.18 -6.03 -16.96
C LEU A 321 3.90 -7.40 -16.97
N GLY A 322 3.67 -8.23 -17.98
CA GLY A 322 4.28 -9.55 -18.13
C GLY A 322 3.73 -10.60 -17.16
N GLU A 323 4.28 -11.80 -17.27
CA GLU A 323 4.03 -12.90 -16.35
C GLU A 323 4.65 -12.60 -14.98
N ILE A 324 3.90 -12.85 -13.91
CA ILE A 324 4.31 -12.62 -12.52
C ILE A 324 4.13 -13.94 -11.76
N ASN A 325 5.09 -14.30 -10.91
CA ASN A 325 4.91 -15.42 -9.99
C ASN A 325 3.87 -15.02 -8.91
N ALA A 326 2.71 -15.68 -8.93
CA ALA A 326 1.59 -15.39 -8.03
C ALA A 326 1.93 -15.61 -6.55
N GLU A 327 2.69 -16.65 -6.23
CA GLU A 327 3.13 -16.95 -4.86
C GLU A 327 4.06 -15.86 -4.35
N MET A 328 5.07 -15.48 -5.14
CA MET A 328 5.99 -14.37 -4.82
C MET A 328 5.25 -13.04 -4.66
N ALA A 329 4.24 -12.78 -5.52
CA ALA A 329 3.42 -11.57 -5.43
C ALA A 329 2.62 -11.54 -4.12
N ARG A 330 1.97 -12.65 -3.76
CA ARG A 330 1.24 -12.79 -2.49
C ARG A 330 2.17 -12.58 -1.30
N ASP A 331 3.30 -13.27 -1.27
CA ASP A 331 4.23 -13.19 -0.13
C ASP A 331 4.76 -11.75 0.06
N LYS A 332 5.08 -11.06 -1.04
CA LYS A 332 5.49 -9.65 -0.99
C LYS A 332 4.35 -8.72 -0.61
N ALA A 333 3.12 -8.99 -1.05
CA ALA A 333 1.95 -8.25 -0.63
C ALA A 333 1.73 -8.39 0.88
N THR A 334 1.83 -9.61 1.43
CA THR A 334 1.72 -9.91 2.86
C THR A 334 2.81 -9.21 3.66
N ALA A 335 4.07 -9.34 3.23
CA ALA A 335 5.19 -8.68 3.90
C ALA A 335 5.06 -7.14 3.84
N GLY A 336 4.58 -6.60 2.72
CA GLY A 336 4.25 -5.19 2.55
C GLY A 336 3.16 -4.72 3.50
N ALA A 337 2.06 -5.49 3.63
CA ALA A 337 0.99 -5.18 4.57
C ALA A 337 1.50 -5.16 6.03
N VAL A 338 2.29 -6.17 6.41
CA VAL A 338 2.92 -6.23 7.74
C VAL A 338 3.86 -5.04 7.97
N LYS A 339 4.68 -4.68 6.98
CA LYS A 339 5.53 -3.49 7.02
C LYS A 339 4.69 -2.22 7.21
N GLY A 340 3.60 -2.05 6.46
CA GLY A 340 2.71 -0.89 6.56
C GLY A 340 2.05 -0.78 7.94
N LEU A 341 1.62 -1.90 8.51
CA LEU A 341 1.08 -1.97 9.87
C LEU A 341 2.14 -1.50 10.87
N TRP A 342 3.36 -2.02 10.75
CA TRP A 342 4.45 -1.69 11.64
C TRP A 342 4.83 -0.20 11.56
N GLU A 343 4.91 0.37 10.35
CA GLU A 343 5.11 1.81 10.18
C GLU A 343 4.00 2.63 10.85
N ALA A 344 2.73 2.23 10.72
CA ALA A 344 1.63 2.89 11.42
C ALA A 344 1.76 2.77 12.95
N PHE A 345 2.18 1.60 13.44
CA PHE A 345 2.41 1.35 14.86
C PHE A 345 3.52 2.22 15.44
N LEU A 346 4.67 2.29 14.78
CA LEU A 346 5.82 3.09 15.20
C LEU A 346 5.53 4.59 15.12
N ARG A 347 4.82 5.06 14.08
CA ARG A 347 4.35 6.45 14.03
C ARG A 347 3.47 6.80 15.24
N GLY A 348 2.77 5.81 15.76
CA GLY A 348 1.97 5.89 16.97
C GLY A 348 2.74 6.16 18.25
N GLU A 349 4.02 5.76 18.35
CA GLU A 349 4.86 5.98 19.55
C GLU A 349 4.87 7.47 19.98
N LYS A 350 4.87 8.37 19.00
CA LYS A 350 4.84 9.84 19.21
C LYS A 350 3.45 10.37 19.59
N VAL A 351 2.39 9.63 19.31
CA VAL A 351 0.98 9.95 19.61
C VAL A 351 0.52 9.31 20.94
N SER A 352 1.22 8.26 21.39
CA SER A 352 0.66 7.21 22.26
C SER A 352 1.47 6.94 23.53
N LYS A 353 2.36 7.84 24.00
CA LYS A 353 3.05 7.68 25.30
C LYS A 353 2.07 7.49 26.49
N ASN A 354 0.77 7.75 26.29
CA ASN A 354 -0.30 7.62 27.26
C ASN A 354 -1.20 6.38 27.09
N LEU A 355 -1.06 5.57 26.03
CA LEU A 355 -1.85 4.32 25.90
C LEU A 355 -1.22 3.23 26.76
N THR A 356 -1.86 2.96 27.90
CA THR A 356 -1.56 1.84 28.78
C THR A 356 -1.51 0.55 27.95
N GLY A 357 -0.32 -0.05 27.82
CA GLY A 357 -0.13 -1.31 27.10
C GLY A 357 0.60 -1.22 25.76
N TRP A 358 0.93 -0.03 25.24
CA TRP A 358 1.69 0.11 23.98
C TRP A 358 2.99 -0.69 23.98
N LYS A 359 3.80 -0.57 25.06
CA LYS A 359 5.05 -1.32 25.20
C LYS A 359 4.83 -2.83 25.19
N LYS A 360 3.75 -3.31 25.80
CA LYS A 360 3.41 -4.74 25.80
C LYS A 360 3.10 -5.21 24.38
N VAL A 361 2.34 -4.43 23.61
CA VAL A 361 2.04 -4.78 22.21
C VAL A 361 3.29 -4.70 21.33
N TYR A 362 4.15 -3.69 21.53
CA TYR A 362 5.45 -3.60 20.86
C TYR A 362 6.29 -4.85 21.13
N ASP A 363 6.48 -5.20 22.40
CA ASP A 363 7.31 -6.34 22.82
C ASP A 363 6.76 -7.67 22.26
N SER A 364 5.45 -7.79 22.03
CA SER A 364 4.82 -8.94 21.37
C SER A 364 4.95 -8.94 19.83
N LEU A 365 4.81 -7.78 19.18
CA LEU A 365 4.86 -7.66 17.72
C LEU A 365 6.30 -7.74 17.19
N ALA A 366 7.24 -7.05 17.83
CA ALA A 366 8.59 -6.81 17.31
C ALA A 366 9.35 -8.10 16.91
N PRO A 367 9.30 -9.21 17.67
CA PRO A 367 9.96 -10.45 17.26
C PRO A 367 9.43 -10.98 15.92
N ASN A 368 8.11 -11.05 15.76
CA ASN A 368 7.47 -11.55 14.54
C ASN A 368 7.72 -10.64 13.33
N ILE A 369 7.74 -9.31 13.55
CA ILE A 369 8.12 -8.34 12.51
C ILE A 369 9.57 -8.54 12.08
N THR A 370 10.46 -8.76 13.04
CA THR A 370 11.89 -8.98 12.79
C THR A 370 12.10 -10.23 11.93
N ASP A 371 11.40 -11.31 12.22
CA ASP A 371 11.49 -12.57 11.46
C ASP A 371 11.07 -12.36 10.00
N ILE A 372 9.96 -11.64 9.75
CA ILE A 372 9.49 -11.31 8.40
C ILE A 372 10.49 -10.39 7.68
N PHE A 373 11.05 -9.39 8.37
CA PHE A 373 12.02 -8.48 7.75
C PHE A 373 13.33 -9.18 7.42
N ASN A 374 13.75 -10.13 8.24
CA ASN A 374 14.94 -10.94 7.99
C ASN A 374 14.80 -11.82 6.73
N SER A 375 13.62 -12.41 6.47
CA SER A 375 13.40 -13.19 5.25
C SER A 375 13.44 -12.32 3.98
N LEU A 376 13.10 -11.04 4.10
CA LEU A 376 13.20 -10.04 3.03
C LEU A 376 14.65 -9.59 2.79
N ILE A 377 15.43 -9.37 3.84
CA ILE A 377 16.80 -8.82 3.74
C ILE A 377 17.83 -9.91 3.40
N GLY A 378 17.57 -11.16 3.82
CA GLY A 378 18.47 -12.30 3.64
C GLY A 378 19.60 -12.31 4.68
N ASN A 379 19.57 -13.29 5.58
CA ASN A 379 20.68 -13.57 6.50
C ASN A 379 21.60 -14.63 5.90
N GLY A 380 22.37 -14.27 4.87
CA GLY A 380 23.45 -15.10 4.33
C GLY A 380 24.81 -14.43 4.56
N PRO A 381 25.83 -15.12 5.10
CA PRO A 381 27.20 -14.59 5.04
C PRO A 381 27.58 -14.35 3.57
N PRO A 382 28.45 -13.37 3.27
CA PRO A 382 28.88 -13.13 1.89
C PRO A 382 29.47 -14.42 1.30
N PRO A 383 29.25 -14.70 0.01
CA PRO A 383 29.89 -15.84 -0.64
C PRO A 383 31.41 -15.68 -0.45
N SER A 384 32.03 -16.67 0.20
CA SER A 384 33.48 -16.72 0.36
C SER A 384 34.15 -16.69 -1.02
N PRO A 385 35.29 -15.99 -1.15
CA PRO A 385 35.96 -15.73 -2.42
C PRO A 385 36.39 -16.99 -3.18
#